data_AF-A0A259P9C5-F1
#
_entry.id   AF-A0A259P9C5-F1
#
_cell.length_a   1.000
_cell.length_b   1.000
_cell.length_c   1.000
_cell.angle_alpha   90.00
_cell.angle_beta   90.00
_cell.angle_gamma   90.00
#
_symmetry.space_group_name_H-M   'P 1'
#
loop_
_entity.id
_entity.type
_entity.pdbx_description
1 polymer ?
#
loop_
_entity_poly.entity_id
_entity_poly.type
_entity_poly.pdbx_seq_one_letter_code
_entity_poly.pdbx_strand_id
1 'polypeptide(L)' 'MYEVRSPTLRIQPVAAGARIEESTRSGRHFVLVVGQERQPISAALALKLEREGHIRPLIRWSGKTLWMSNT' A
#
# COMPACT_ATOMS: atom_id res chain seq x y z
N MET A 1 -11.50 -16.14 -18.53
CA MET A 1 -10.30 -16.82 -18.00
C MET A 1 -9.33 -15.73 -17.58
N TYR A 2 -9.41 -15.25 -16.34
CA TYR A 2 -8.49 -14.22 -15.85
C TYR A 2 -7.33 -14.93 -15.14
N GLU A 3 -6.29 -15.27 -15.89
CA GLU A 3 -4.98 -15.52 -15.29
C GLU A 3 -4.49 -14.18 -14.71
N VAL A 4 -4.77 -13.95 -13.42
CA VAL A 4 -4.00 -12.99 -12.63
C VAL A 4 -2.62 -13.62 -12.47
N ARG A 5 -1.78 -13.47 -13.51
CA ARG A 5 -0.36 -13.79 -13.45
C ARG A 5 0.19 -12.95 -12.32
N SER A 6 0.40 -13.60 -11.19
CA SER A 6 0.99 -13.01 -10.00
C SER A 6 2.34 -12.46 -10.41
N PRO A 7 2.52 -11.13 -10.55
CA PRO A 7 3.85 -10.59 -10.65
C PRO A 7 4.33 -10.62 -9.22
N THR A 8 5.00 -11.72 -8.88
CA THR A 8 5.98 -11.88 -7.80
C THR A 8 6.04 -10.61 -6.96
N LEU A 9 5.11 -10.49 -6.02
CA LEU A 9 5.08 -9.37 -5.08
C LEU A 9 6.26 -9.67 -4.18
N ARG A 10 7.45 -9.34 -4.68
CA ARG A 10 8.67 -9.23 -3.89
C ARG A 10 8.33 -8.11 -2.94
N ILE A 11 7.75 -8.48 -1.80
CA ILE A 11 7.71 -7.70 -0.59
C ILE A 11 9.18 -7.60 -0.14
N GLN A 12 10.04 -7.02 -0.98
CA GLN A 12 11.28 -6.42 -0.55
C GLN A 12 10.80 -5.16 0.14
N PRO A 13 10.86 -5.19 1.47
CA PRO A 13 10.06 -4.34 2.32
C PRO A 13 10.39 -2.91 1.94
N VAL A 14 9.35 -2.14 1.61
CA VAL A 14 9.28 -0.76 2.10
C VAL A 14 10.63 -0.03 1.93
N ALA A 15 11.23 -0.16 0.74
CA ALA A 15 12.56 0.37 0.49
C ALA A 15 12.46 1.90 0.58
N ALA A 16 13.45 2.54 1.21
CA ALA A 16 13.48 3.96 1.55
C ALA A 16 12.73 4.84 0.53
N GLY A 17 11.48 5.19 0.83
CA GLY A 17 10.60 5.99 -0.05
C GLY A 17 9.32 5.31 -0.53
N ALA A 18 9.05 4.05 -0.18
CA ALA A 18 7.77 3.40 -0.45
C ALA A 18 6.64 4.01 0.41
N ARG A 19 5.49 4.30 -0.22
CA ARG A 19 4.30 4.83 0.45
C ARG A 19 3.05 4.05 0.04
N ILE A 20 2.05 3.96 0.91
CA ILE A 20 0.77 3.34 0.60
C ILE A 20 -0.31 4.41 0.56
N GLU A 21 -1.06 4.47 -0.53
CA GLU A 21 -2.23 5.32 -0.68
C GLU A 21 -3.49 4.46 -0.45
N GLU A 22 -4.24 4.78 0.59
CA GLU A 22 -5.59 4.27 0.82
C GLU A 22 -6.60 5.25 0.21
N SER A 23 -7.59 4.74 -0.54
CA SER A 23 -8.74 5.51 -1.00
C SER A 23 -10.02 4.84 -0.52
N THR A 24 -10.95 5.61 0.04
CA THR A 24 -12.24 5.09 0.56
C THR A 24 -13.44 5.47 -0.30
N ARG A 25 -13.23 6.17 -1.43
CA ARG A 25 -14.32 6.77 -2.25
C ARG A 25 -15.23 5.74 -2.92
N SER A 26 -14.74 4.55 -3.22
CA SER A 26 -15.46 3.49 -3.95
C SER A 26 -15.18 2.11 -3.35
N GLY A 27 -15.12 2.05 -2.02
CA GLY A 27 -14.57 0.93 -1.24
C GLY A 27 -13.14 1.25 -0.77
N ARG A 28 -12.62 0.47 0.20
CA ARG A 28 -11.24 0.62 0.68
C ARG A 28 -10.27 -0.02 -0.32
N HIS A 29 -9.53 0.80 -1.04
CA HIS A 29 -8.50 0.40 -1.99
C HIS A 29 -7.14 0.86 -1.52
N PHE A 30 -6.12 0.02 -1.67
CA PHE A 30 -4.75 0.31 -1.26
C PHE A 30 -3.82 0.22 -2.45
N VAL A 31 -2.94 1.21 -2.61
CA VAL A 31 -1.94 1.25 -3.66
C VAL A 31 -0.58 1.47 -3.02
N LEU A 32 0.33 0.53 -3.21
CA LEU A 32 1.73 0.71 -2.90
C LEU A 32 2.37 1.54 -4.02
N VAL A 33 3.11 2.58 -3.64
CA VAL A 33 3.84 3.46 -4.55
C VAL A 33 5.32 3.37 -4.22
N VAL A 34 6.14 2.95 -5.19
CA VAL A 34 7.61 2.85 -5.07
C VAL A 34 8.21 3.65 -6.22
N GLY A 35 8.76 4.82 -5.93
CA GLY A 35 9.18 5.76 -6.96
C GLY A 35 8.01 6.19 -7.85
N GLN A 36 8.04 5.82 -9.13
CA GLN A 36 6.97 6.09 -10.12
C GLN A 36 6.02 4.90 -10.29
N GLU A 37 6.33 3.73 -9.73
CA GLU A 37 5.53 2.52 -9.88
C GLU A 37 4.37 2.51 -8.89
N ARG A 38 3.19 2.10 -9.37
CA ARG A 38 1.96 2.02 -8.57
C ARG A 38 1.41 0.60 -8.68
N GLN A 39 1.38 -0.10 -7.56
CA GLN A 39 0.90 -1.47 -7.48
C GLN A 39 -0.33 -1.55 -6.56
N PRO A 40 -1.48 -2.04 -7.04
CA PRO A 40 -2.61 -2.32 -6.16
C PRO A 40 -2.23 -3.43 -5.18
N ILE A 41 -2.50 -3.22 -3.90
CA ILE A 41 -2.30 -4.21 -2.85
C ILE A 41 -3.64 -4.52 -2.17
N SER A 42 -3.75 -5.71 -1.60
CA SER A 42 -4.95 -6.10 -0.85
C SER A 42 -5.04 -5.32 0.46
N ALA A 43 -6.27 -5.08 0.92
CA ALA A 43 -6.52 -4.51 2.24
C ALA A 43 -5.90 -5.35 3.37
N ALA A 44 -5.91 -6.68 3.22
CA ALA A 44 -5.30 -7.60 4.19
C ALA A 44 -3.79 -7.38 4.31
N LEU A 45 -3.08 -7.13 3.19
CA LEU A 45 -1.64 -6.86 3.20
C LEU A 45 -1.34 -5.51 3.87
N ALA A 46 -2.10 -4.46 3.54
CA ALA A 46 -1.92 -3.14 4.16
C ALA A 46 -2.14 -3.18 5.69
N LEU A 47 -3.20 -3.85 6.14
CA LEU A 47 -3.48 -4.04 7.58
C LEU A 47 -2.42 -4.89 8.27
N LYS A 48 -1.86 -5.90 7.59
CA LYS A 48 -0.75 -6.68 8.13
C LYS A 48 0.49 -5.81 8.35
N LEU A 49 0.87 -5.00 7.36
CA LEU A 49 2.01 -4.09 7.45
C LEU A 49 1.84 -3.04 8.56
N GLU A 50 0.61 -2.54 8.75
CA GLU A 50 0.29 -1.63 9.85
C GLU A 50 0.44 -2.34 11.21
N ARG A 51 -0.13 -3.54 11.35
CA ARG A 51 -0.07 -4.33 12.60
C ARG A 51 1.36 -4.74 12.97
N GLU A 52 2.20 -5.01 11.97
CA GLU A 52 3.62 -5.33 12.15
C GLU A 52 4.50 -4.08 12.34
N GLY A 53 3.91 -2.88 12.30
CA GLY A 53 4.62 -1.62 12.53
C GLY A 53 5.53 -1.18 11.38
N HIS A 54 5.40 -1.80 10.21
CA HIS A 54 6.17 -1.48 9.00
C HIS A 54 5.71 -0.19 8.32
N ILE A 55 4.44 0.20 8.53
CA ILE A 55 3.88 1.44 8.00
C ILE A 55 3.11 2.18 9.08
N ARG A 56 2.98 3.50 8.90
CA ARG A 56 2.17 4.38 9.77
C ARG A 56 1.40 5.40 8.93
N PRO A 57 0.23 5.88 9.38
CA PRO A 57 -0.49 6.92 8.69
C PRO A 57 0.30 8.23 8.78
N LEU A 58 0.50 8.91 7.65
CA LEU A 58 1.20 10.18 7.54
C LEU A 58 0.22 11.35 7.46
N ILE A 59 -0.75 11.27 6.54
CA ILE A 59 -1.78 12.30 6.37
C ILE A 59 -3.09 11.69 5.89
N ARG A 60 -4.21 12.24 6.37
CA ARG A 60 -5.54 11.93 5.87
C ARG A 60 -6.09 13.15 5.14
N TRP A 61 -6.45 12.99 3.87
CA TRP A 61 -6.98 14.08 3.05
C TRP A 61 -8.10 13.59 2.13
N SER A 62 -9.29 14.21 2.26
CA SER A 62 -10.42 14.05 1.32
C SER A 62 -10.75 12.60 0.93
N GLY A 63 -10.91 11.72 1.93
CA GLY A 63 -11.20 10.29 1.71
C GLY A 63 -10.01 9.45 1.24
N LYS A 64 -8.79 9.99 1.34
CA LYS A 64 -7.54 9.26 1.14
C LYS A 64 -6.71 9.28 2.41
N THR A 65 -6.04 8.18 2.71
CA THR A 65 -5.02 8.12 3.77
C THR A 65 -3.70 7.79 3.11
N LEU A 66 -2.69 8.64 3.30
CA LEU A 66 -1.33 8.33 2.91
C LEU A 66 -0.64 7.68 4.11
N TRP A 67 -0.05 6.52 3.87
CA TRP A 67 0.72 5.74 4.82
C TRP A 67 2.18 5.74 4.35
N MET A 68 3.11 5.89 5.29
CA MET A 68 4.54 5.86 5.00
C MET A 68 5.20 4.67 5.65
N SER A 69 6.34 4.27 5.09
CA SER A 69 7.30 3.39 5.73
C SER A 69 7.74 3.89 7.10
N ASN A 70 7.77 3.00 8.10
CA ASN A 70 8.64 3.16 9.25
C ASN A 70 10.03 2.69 8.81
N THR A 71 10.87 3.62 8.38
CA THR A 71 12.29 3.36 8.12
C THR A 71 13.07 3.24 9.43
#